data_AF-A0A9D9HR83-F1
#
_entry.id   AF-A0A9D9HR83-F1
#
_cell.length_a   1.000
_cell.length_b   1.000
_cell.length_c   1.000
_cell.angle_alpha   90.00
_cell.angle_beta   90.00
_cell.angle_gamma   90.00
#
_symmetry.space_group_name_H-M   'P 1'
#
loop_
_entity.id
_entity.type
_entity.pdbx_description
1 polymer ?
#
loop_
_entity_poly.entity_id
_entity_poly.type
_entity_poly.pdbx_seq_one_letter_code
_entity_poly.pdbx_strand_id
1 'polypeptide(L)'
;MKKHLILLFVLFAGVVFAQENTRLLIAGVYDFATNPNESWEILDPAFVQADQISDSYSFSGGFMIKNFIGNTRYDFICRVNKNGGDFDVILENMNSYACDKSGQIVSAGKIYKTSEKVAAAYADQMKDEIKSRMGKWSDEEYETALNNAVTSPFILNCIASNSSLAFKKFLKDNAVIGRKITMEILVTNIDEAPSYAKGYAYYVGGEVLSGYSVDSLGIKLPKYEAVMVYTNNDAVISLTPAKTEEIFTGKIQSGSVYKVNGTIKDITQSVTGDLEIIQVNE
;
A
#
# COMPACT_ATOMS: atom_id res chain seq x y z
N MET A 1 16.27 46.72 59.53
CA MET A 1 16.58 46.96 58.10
C MET A 1 17.73 46.06 57.67
N LYS A 2 17.43 44.92 57.04
CA LYS A 2 18.39 44.14 56.23
C LYS A 2 17.60 43.62 55.03
N LYS A 3 17.96 44.09 53.83
CA LYS A 3 17.38 43.67 52.56
C LYS A 3 18.14 42.42 52.09
N HIS A 4 17.45 41.32 51.86
CA HIS A 4 17.97 40.22 51.06
C HIS A 4 17.33 40.29 49.68
N LEU A 5 18.17 40.62 48.69
CA LEU A 5 17.85 40.57 47.28
C LEU A 5 18.03 39.11 46.84
N ILE A 6 16.93 38.39 46.61
CA ILE A 6 16.96 37.06 45.99
C ILE A 6 16.89 37.29 44.48
N LEU A 7 18.02 37.05 43.82
CA LEU A 7 18.12 37.00 42.36
C LEU A 7 17.50 35.68 41.89
N LEU A 8 16.30 35.74 41.31
CA LEU A 8 15.67 34.57 40.68
C LEU A 8 16.35 34.35 39.32
N PHE A 9 17.28 33.40 39.25
CA PHE A 9 17.76 32.85 37.98
C PHE A 9 16.60 32.07 37.35
N VAL A 10 15.91 32.69 36.40
CA VAL A 10 15.02 31.96 35.49
C VAL A 10 15.92 31.16 34.55
N LEU A 11 16.21 29.92 34.93
CA LEU A 11 16.63 28.90 33.98
C LEU A 11 15.45 28.67 33.04
N PHE A 12 15.45 29.38 31.91
CA PHE A 12 14.84 28.87 30.69
C PHE A 12 15.67 27.66 30.26
N ALA A 13 15.44 26.52 30.92
CA ALA A 13 15.70 25.24 30.30
C ALA A 13 14.73 25.17 29.11
N GLY A 14 15.27 25.43 27.92
CA GLY A 14 14.55 25.19 26.68
C GLY A 14 14.10 23.75 26.70
N VAL A 15 12.81 23.55 27.00
CA VAL A 15 12.12 22.33 26.61
C VAL A 15 12.07 22.42 25.10
N VAL A 16 13.11 21.89 24.45
CA VAL A 16 12.98 21.39 23.10
C VAL A 16 11.88 20.35 23.22
N PHE A 17 10.65 20.75 22.92
CA PHE A 17 9.61 19.79 22.63
C PHE A 17 10.17 18.97 21.48
N ALA A 18 10.65 17.76 21.77
CA ALA A 18 10.74 16.73 20.76
C ALA A 18 9.32 16.66 20.20
N GLN A 19 9.14 17.18 19.00
CA GLN A 19 7.92 17.01 18.25
C GLN A 19 7.89 15.51 17.97
N GLU A 20 7.27 14.74 18.87
CA GLU A 20 7.03 13.33 18.66
C GLU A 20 6.36 13.26 17.29
N ASN A 21 6.96 12.49 16.38
CA ASN A 21 6.47 12.38 15.03
C ASN A 21 5.11 11.67 15.12
N THR A 22 4.02 12.46 15.19
CA THR A 22 2.64 12.00 15.31
C THR A 22 2.13 11.34 14.03
N ARG A 23 2.96 11.34 12.98
CA ARG A 23 2.67 10.73 11.68
C ARG A 23 2.61 9.22 11.81
N LEU A 24 1.52 8.64 11.32
CA LEU A 24 1.29 7.20 11.33
C LEU A 24 2.28 6.51 10.39
N LEU A 25 2.92 5.45 10.88
CA LEU A 25 3.95 4.72 10.15
C LEU A 25 3.40 4.06 8.89
N ILE A 26 2.12 3.66 8.88
CA ILE A 26 1.46 3.07 7.70
C ILE A 26 1.58 3.94 6.44
N ALA A 27 1.55 5.27 6.58
CA ALA A 27 1.68 6.18 5.46
C ALA A 27 3.06 6.06 4.80
N GLY A 28 4.12 6.04 5.62
CA GLY A 28 5.50 5.89 5.15
C GLY A 28 5.79 4.51 4.57
N VAL A 29 5.29 3.44 5.21
CA VAL A 29 5.49 2.07 4.74
C VAL A 29 4.77 1.83 3.42
N TYR A 30 3.51 2.28 3.31
CA TYR A 30 2.74 2.18 2.08
C TYR A 30 3.39 2.97 0.95
N ASP A 31 3.73 4.25 1.18
CA ASP A 31 4.39 5.09 0.19
C ASP A 31 5.71 4.48 -0.30
N PHE A 32 6.56 3.99 0.62
CA PHE A 32 7.80 3.31 0.24
C PHE A 32 7.55 2.08 -0.63
N ALA A 33 6.54 1.27 -0.28
CA ALA A 33 6.24 0.04 -0.99
C ALA A 33 5.61 0.27 -2.37
N THR A 34 4.85 1.35 -2.59
CA THR A 34 4.05 1.52 -3.81
C THR A 34 4.45 2.70 -4.68
N ASN A 35 5.17 3.69 -4.15
CA ASN A 35 5.56 4.87 -4.91
C ASN A 35 7.07 4.83 -5.21
N PRO A 36 7.45 4.55 -6.47
CA PRO A 36 8.85 4.54 -6.85
C PRO A 36 9.45 5.95 -6.83
N ASN A 37 10.76 6.03 -6.62
CA ASN A 37 11.54 7.24 -6.82
C ASN A 37 12.86 6.92 -7.52
N GLU A 38 13.73 7.92 -7.65
CA GLU A 38 15.03 7.76 -8.34
C GLU A 38 15.94 6.70 -7.70
N SER A 39 15.76 6.39 -6.41
CA SER A 39 16.62 5.48 -5.65
C SER A 39 16.01 4.11 -5.41
N TRP A 40 14.68 4.03 -5.31
CA TRP A 40 13.96 2.84 -4.90
C TRP A 40 12.70 2.62 -5.72
N GLU A 41 12.56 1.40 -6.24
CA GLU A 41 11.35 0.85 -6.83
C GLU A 41 11.15 -0.55 -6.26
N ILE A 42 10.01 -0.77 -5.61
CA ILE A 42 9.63 -2.09 -5.11
C ILE A 42 8.75 -2.76 -6.17
N LEU A 43 9.25 -3.86 -6.70
CA LEU A 43 8.58 -4.69 -7.68
C LEU A 43 7.55 -5.61 -7.01
N ASP A 44 6.36 -5.65 -7.61
CA ASP A 44 5.25 -6.53 -7.23
C ASP A 44 4.99 -6.54 -5.71
N PRO A 45 4.76 -5.37 -5.07
CA PRO A 45 4.55 -5.29 -3.63
C PRO A 45 3.27 -6.03 -3.25
N ALA A 46 3.31 -6.84 -2.19
CA ALA A 46 2.10 -7.45 -1.64
C ALA A 46 2.13 -7.36 -0.12
N PHE A 47 1.16 -6.64 0.45
CA PHE A 47 1.02 -6.51 1.90
C PHE A 47 0.53 -7.82 2.50
N VAL A 48 1.32 -8.37 3.42
CA VAL A 48 1.08 -9.65 4.09
C VAL A 48 0.46 -9.43 5.47
N GLN A 49 0.88 -8.35 6.14
CA GLN A 49 0.35 -7.96 7.44
C GLN A 49 0.28 -6.44 7.53
N ALA A 50 -0.81 -5.95 8.11
CA ALA A 50 -0.94 -4.58 8.56
C ALA A 50 -1.68 -4.62 9.90
N ASP A 51 -1.11 -4.00 10.92
CA ASP A 51 -1.75 -3.86 12.23
C ASP A 51 -1.41 -2.49 12.80
N GLN A 52 -2.40 -1.60 12.79
CA GLN A 52 -2.26 -0.25 13.31
C GLN A 52 -2.20 -0.23 14.85
N ILE A 53 -2.67 -1.27 15.55
CA ILE A 53 -2.63 -1.33 17.02
C ILE A 53 -1.20 -1.57 17.49
N SER A 54 -0.52 -2.55 16.90
CA SER A 54 0.89 -2.83 17.19
C SER A 54 1.86 -1.98 16.35
N ASP A 55 1.33 -1.18 15.42
CA ASP A 55 2.08 -0.37 14.44
C ASP A 55 3.15 -1.22 13.72
N SER A 56 2.69 -2.39 13.26
CA SER A 56 3.46 -3.45 12.62
C SER A 56 2.93 -3.71 11.21
N TYR A 57 3.82 -3.67 10.23
CA TYR A 57 3.49 -3.83 8.82
C TYR A 57 4.48 -4.79 8.17
N SER A 58 3.98 -5.62 7.27
CA SER A 58 4.77 -6.56 6.50
C SER A 58 4.33 -6.56 5.06
N PHE A 59 5.26 -6.40 4.14
CA PHE A 59 5.00 -6.58 2.72
C PHE A 59 6.10 -7.42 2.08
N SER A 60 5.72 -8.24 1.11
CA SER A 60 6.68 -8.87 0.20
C SER A 60 6.91 -7.98 -1.00
N GLY A 61 8.08 -8.09 -1.60
CA GLY A 61 8.43 -7.33 -2.79
C GLY A 61 9.75 -7.81 -3.37
N GLY A 62 10.21 -7.11 -4.40
CA GLY A 62 11.59 -7.24 -4.86
C GLY A 62 12.15 -5.92 -5.33
N PHE A 63 13.45 -5.87 -5.62
CA PHE A 63 14.06 -4.74 -6.33
C PHE A 63 15.19 -5.24 -7.22
N MET A 64 15.56 -4.45 -8.22
CA MET A 64 16.63 -4.76 -9.17
C MET A 64 17.87 -3.95 -8.88
N ILE A 65 19.03 -4.61 -8.92
CA ILE A 65 20.33 -3.96 -8.93
C ILE A 65 21.01 -4.24 -10.26
N LYS A 66 21.47 -3.17 -10.91
CA LYS A 66 22.28 -3.27 -12.11
C LYS A 66 23.72 -3.60 -11.76
N ASN A 67 24.23 -4.69 -12.32
CA ASN A 67 25.61 -5.16 -12.16
C ASN A 67 26.34 -5.14 -13.52
N PHE A 68 27.65 -5.36 -13.53
CA PHE A 68 28.46 -5.30 -14.76
C PHE A 68 28.01 -6.27 -15.87
N ILE A 69 27.46 -7.43 -15.47
CA ILE A 69 27.13 -8.55 -16.38
C ILE A 69 25.62 -8.59 -16.72
N GLY A 70 24.78 -7.82 -16.03
CA GLY A 70 23.33 -7.89 -16.16
C GLY A 70 22.64 -7.25 -14.96
N ASN A 71 21.52 -7.82 -14.53
CA ASN A 71 20.81 -7.35 -13.34
C ASN A 71 20.73 -8.47 -12.29
N THR A 72 20.53 -8.08 -11.03
CA THR A 72 20.23 -9.01 -9.93
C THR A 72 18.96 -8.56 -9.26
N ARG A 73 17.96 -9.44 -9.25
CA ARG A 73 16.71 -9.25 -8.51
C ARG A 73 16.91 -9.75 -7.09
N TYR A 74 16.49 -8.97 -6.10
CA TYR A 74 16.36 -9.42 -4.73
C TYR A 74 14.90 -9.46 -4.37
N ASP A 75 14.37 -10.62 -3.97
CA ASP A 75 13.03 -10.74 -3.41
C ASP A 75 13.13 -10.92 -1.89
N PHE A 76 12.20 -10.35 -1.15
CA PHE A 76 12.22 -10.32 0.32
C PHE A 76 10.81 -10.21 0.91
N ILE A 77 10.70 -10.47 2.21
CA ILE A 77 9.61 -9.99 3.06
C ILE A 77 10.19 -8.88 3.95
N CYS A 78 9.66 -7.67 3.82
CA CYS A 78 10.03 -6.52 4.63
C CYS A 78 9.05 -6.40 5.79
N ARG A 79 9.56 -6.49 7.02
CA ARG A 79 8.81 -6.23 8.25
C ARG A 79 9.24 -4.91 8.83
N VAL A 80 8.27 -4.06 9.12
CA VAL A 80 8.46 -2.76 9.74
C VAL A 80 7.68 -2.74 11.05
N ASN A 81 8.37 -2.54 12.16
CA ASN A 81 7.75 -2.54 13.50
C ASN A 81 8.11 -1.28 14.24
N LYS A 82 7.13 -0.57 14.78
CA LYS A 82 7.40 0.54 15.69
C LYS A 82 8.02 0.04 16.99
N ASN A 83 9.04 0.76 17.45
CA ASN A 83 9.76 0.48 18.67
C ASN A 83 9.99 1.81 19.41
N GLY A 84 9.06 2.16 20.30
CA GLY A 84 9.04 3.45 20.97
C GLY A 84 8.79 4.61 20.00
N GLY A 85 9.69 5.60 20.00
CA GLY A 85 9.63 6.78 19.13
C GLY A 85 10.26 6.59 17.74
N ASP A 86 10.73 5.37 17.43
CA ASP A 86 11.32 5.00 16.14
C ASP A 86 10.66 3.72 15.60
N PHE A 87 11.13 3.19 14.47
CA PHE A 87 10.74 1.90 13.94
C PHE A 87 11.95 1.13 13.41
N ASP A 88 11.85 -0.19 13.42
CA ASP A 88 12.86 -1.11 12.90
C ASP A 88 12.37 -1.74 11.60
N VAL A 89 13.30 -1.93 10.66
CA VAL A 89 13.06 -2.62 9.40
C VAL A 89 13.86 -3.91 9.41
N ILE A 90 13.24 -5.02 9.03
CA ILE A 90 13.86 -6.35 8.95
C ILE A 90 13.52 -6.96 7.60
N LEU A 91 14.53 -7.42 6.87
CA LEU A 91 14.36 -8.18 5.64
C LEU A 91 14.49 -9.68 5.93
N GLU A 92 13.39 -10.39 5.75
CA GLU A 92 13.29 -11.84 5.90
C GLU A 92 13.25 -12.52 4.54
N ASN A 93 13.71 -13.78 4.51
CA ASN A 93 13.67 -14.64 3.32
C ASN A 93 14.25 -13.99 2.06
N MET A 94 15.27 -13.13 2.21
CA MET A 94 15.86 -12.40 1.11
C MET A 94 16.65 -13.34 0.19
N ASN A 95 16.18 -13.49 -1.05
CA ASN A 95 16.79 -14.33 -2.08
C ASN A 95 17.22 -13.48 -3.27
N SER A 96 18.35 -13.81 -3.88
CA SER A 96 18.83 -13.13 -5.08
C SER A 96 18.80 -14.03 -6.31
N TYR A 97 18.47 -13.43 -7.43
CA TYR A 97 18.31 -14.07 -8.73
C TYR A 97 19.09 -13.29 -9.79
N ALA A 98 19.94 -14.00 -10.54
CA ALA A 98 20.54 -13.43 -11.73
C ALA A 98 19.44 -13.19 -12.78
N CYS A 99 19.44 -11.98 -13.36
CA CYS A 99 18.50 -11.57 -14.37
C CYS A 99 19.23 -11.11 -15.63
N ASP A 100 18.62 -11.33 -16.78
CA ASP A 100 19.13 -10.79 -18.04
C ASP A 100 18.96 -9.26 -18.13
N LYS A 101 19.37 -8.68 -19.26
CA LYS A 101 19.27 -7.23 -19.49
C LYS A 101 17.83 -6.72 -19.55
N SER A 102 16.85 -7.59 -19.79
CA SER A 102 15.43 -7.27 -19.79
C SER A 102 14.78 -7.43 -18.42
N GLY A 103 15.54 -7.86 -17.40
CA GLY A 103 15.05 -8.05 -16.03
C GLY A 103 14.39 -9.41 -15.80
N GLN A 104 14.43 -10.31 -16.79
CA GLN A 104 13.89 -11.66 -16.62
C GLN A 104 14.88 -12.55 -15.88
N ILE A 105 14.36 -13.35 -14.94
CA ILE A 105 15.15 -14.32 -14.19
C ILE A 105 15.72 -15.35 -15.17
N VAL A 106 17.04 -15.53 -15.17
CA VAL A 106 17.68 -16.49 -16.05
C VAL A 106 17.39 -17.90 -15.52
N SER A 107 16.69 -18.75 -16.28
CA SER A 107 16.19 -20.06 -15.83
C SER A 107 17.28 -21.07 -15.41
N ALA A 108 18.53 -20.86 -15.86
CA ALA A 108 19.70 -21.64 -15.41
C ALA A 108 20.35 -21.07 -14.12
N GLY A 109 19.84 -19.95 -13.59
CA GLY A 109 20.37 -19.27 -12.42
C GLY A 109 20.04 -20.01 -11.13
N LYS A 110 21.05 -20.20 -10.27
CA LYS A 110 20.83 -20.71 -8.91
C LYS A 110 20.15 -19.63 -8.07
N ILE A 111 19.20 -20.03 -7.22
CA ILE A 111 18.69 -19.19 -6.14
C ILE A 111 19.79 -19.06 -5.10
N TYR A 112 20.20 -17.84 -4.77
CA TYR A 112 21.16 -17.58 -3.71
C TYR A 112 20.45 -16.97 -2.52
N LYS A 113 20.45 -17.68 -1.39
CA LYS A 113 20.04 -17.10 -0.12
C LYS A 113 21.00 -15.96 0.21
N THR A 114 20.46 -14.75 0.35
CA THR A 114 21.26 -13.57 0.65
C THR A 114 21.78 -13.68 2.08
N SER A 115 23.01 -13.23 2.32
CA SER A 115 23.58 -13.26 3.67
C SER A 115 22.85 -12.27 4.59
N GLU A 116 22.76 -12.61 5.87
CA GLU A 116 22.11 -11.75 6.88
C GLU A 116 22.73 -10.35 6.93
N LYS A 117 24.05 -10.25 6.73
CA LYS A 117 24.75 -8.96 6.68
C LYS A 117 24.29 -8.07 5.52
N VAL A 118 24.06 -8.65 4.35
CA VAL A 118 23.58 -7.90 3.17
C VAL A 118 22.11 -7.52 3.36
N ALA A 119 21.28 -8.44 3.89
CA ALA A 119 19.89 -8.15 4.22
C ALA A 119 19.76 -7.00 5.24
N ALA A 120 20.59 -7.00 6.29
CA ALA A 120 20.64 -5.92 7.28
C ALA A 120 21.05 -4.57 6.65
N ALA A 121 22.06 -4.56 5.78
CA ALA A 121 22.50 -3.33 5.12
C ALA A 121 21.41 -2.72 4.20
N TYR A 122 20.58 -3.54 3.56
CA TYR A 122 19.42 -3.05 2.82
C TYR A 122 18.27 -2.64 3.73
N ALA A 123 18.02 -3.37 4.83
CA ALA A 123 17.02 -3.00 5.82
C ALA A 123 17.29 -1.59 6.39
N ASP A 124 18.56 -1.28 6.72
CA ASP A 124 18.97 0.04 7.18
C ASP A 124 18.70 1.13 6.12
N GLN A 125 19.04 0.87 4.85
CA GLN A 125 18.76 1.81 3.76
C GLN A 125 17.27 2.04 3.55
N MET A 126 16.44 0.99 3.66
CA MET A 126 14.97 1.12 3.57
C MET A 126 14.41 1.91 4.76
N LYS A 127 14.93 1.68 5.97
CA LYS A 127 14.57 2.46 7.16
C LYS A 127 14.87 3.93 6.97
N ASP A 128 16.08 4.25 6.50
CA ASP A 128 16.50 5.63 6.23
C ASP A 128 15.65 6.28 5.15
N GLU A 129 15.28 5.53 4.11
CA GLU A 129 14.43 6.03 3.03
C GLU A 129 13.00 6.31 3.50
N ILE A 130 12.37 5.39 4.25
CA ILE A 130 11.04 5.61 4.84
C ILE A 130 11.06 6.85 5.74
N LYS A 131 12.08 6.98 6.60
CA LYS A 131 12.26 8.18 7.46
C LYS A 131 12.43 9.45 6.65
N SER A 132 13.28 9.41 5.62
CA SER A 132 13.57 10.53 4.73
C SER A 132 12.31 11.03 4.03
N ARG A 133 11.49 10.13 3.49
CA ARG A 133 10.20 10.45 2.87
C ARG A 133 9.25 11.10 3.88
N MET A 134 9.03 10.43 5.00
CA MET A 134 8.13 10.93 6.06
C MET A 134 8.58 12.26 6.65
N GLY A 135 9.90 12.49 6.77
CA GLY A 135 10.47 13.72 7.34
C GLY A 135 10.44 14.93 6.39
N LYS A 136 10.27 14.71 5.09
CA LYS A 136 10.20 15.77 4.07
C LYS A 136 8.79 16.25 3.79
N TRP A 137 7.77 15.45 4.10
CA TRP A 137 6.39 15.83 3.85
C TRP A 137 5.97 17.06 4.66
N SER A 138 5.29 17.98 4.00
CA SER A 138 4.35 18.90 4.64
C SER A 138 3.18 18.13 5.24
N ASP A 139 2.34 18.82 6.03
CA ASP A 139 1.15 18.18 6.60
C ASP A 139 0.13 17.79 5.52
N GLU A 140 0.05 18.55 4.43
CA GLU A 140 -0.82 18.23 3.28
C GLU A 140 -0.33 17.00 2.52
N GLU A 141 0.99 16.87 2.31
CA GLU A 141 1.59 15.68 1.70
C GLU A 141 1.43 14.45 2.59
N TYR A 142 1.60 14.61 3.90
CA TYR A 142 1.37 13.55 4.87
C TYR A 142 -0.09 13.08 4.85
N GLU A 143 -1.06 13.98 4.90
CA GLU A 143 -2.48 13.62 4.85
C GLU A 143 -2.85 12.94 3.53
N THR A 144 -2.24 13.35 2.43
CA THR A 144 -2.41 12.68 1.13
C THR A 144 -1.84 11.27 1.15
N ALA A 145 -0.61 11.09 1.66
CA ALA A 145 0.03 9.79 1.79
C ALA A 145 -0.73 8.86 2.74
N LEU A 146 -1.19 9.38 3.87
CA LEU A 146 -2.03 8.65 4.82
C LEU A 146 -3.35 8.23 4.17
N ASN A 147 -4.02 9.15 3.48
CA ASN A 147 -5.26 8.86 2.80
C ASN A 147 -5.08 7.74 1.76
N ASN A 148 -4.02 7.80 0.95
CA ASN A 148 -3.69 6.75 -0.01
C ASN A 148 -3.44 5.41 0.67
N ALA A 149 -2.74 5.39 1.80
CA ALA A 149 -2.48 4.16 2.55
C ALA A 149 -3.76 3.53 3.12
N VAL A 150 -4.57 4.30 3.86
CA VAL A 150 -5.74 3.76 4.58
C VAL A 150 -6.92 3.43 3.67
N THR A 151 -6.93 3.95 2.44
CA THR A 151 -7.94 3.64 1.42
C THR A 151 -7.43 2.66 0.37
N SER A 152 -6.16 2.23 0.46
CA SER A 152 -5.56 1.31 -0.49
C SER A 152 -6.23 -0.06 -0.43
N PRO A 153 -6.60 -0.68 -1.57
CA PRO A 153 -7.02 -2.07 -1.61
C PRO A 153 -5.98 -3.04 -1.02
N PHE A 154 -4.68 -2.71 -1.10
CA PHE A 154 -3.59 -3.53 -0.53
C PHE A 154 -3.69 -3.61 1.00
N ILE A 155 -3.82 -2.44 1.63
CA ILE A 155 -3.96 -2.34 3.09
C ILE A 155 -5.32 -2.89 3.52
N LEU A 156 -6.40 -2.47 2.88
CA LEU A 156 -7.76 -2.87 3.25
C LEU A 156 -7.93 -4.39 3.17
N ASN A 157 -7.45 -5.04 2.11
CA ASN A 157 -7.48 -6.49 1.99
C ASN A 157 -6.65 -7.16 3.08
N CYS A 158 -5.45 -6.65 3.37
CA CYS A 158 -4.61 -7.19 4.43
C CYS A 158 -5.26 -7.10 5.82
N ILE A 159 -5.89 -5.96 6.16
CA ILE A 159 -6.63 -5.80 7.42
C ILE A 159 -7.86 -6.72 7.45
N ALA A 160 -8.58 -6.83 6.33
CA ALA A 160 -9.74 -7.69 6.23
C ALA A 160 -9.36 -9.13 6.58
N SER A 161 -8.31 -9.67 5.95
CA SER A 161 -7.88 -11.06 6.18
C SER A 161 -7.43 -11.36 7.62
N ASN A 162 -7.13 -10.35 8.44
CA ASN A 162 -6.78 -10.55 9.86
C ASN A 162 -7.99 -10.95 10.71
N SER A 163 -9.05 -10.11 10.72
CA SER A 163 -10.33 -10.41 11.36
C SER A 163 -11.38 -9.35 11.04
N SER A 164 -12.66 -9.73 11.09
CA SER A 164 -13.76 -8.77 10.90
C SER A 164 -13.80 -7.65 11.94
N LEU A 165 -13.38 -7.94 13.18
CA LEU A 165 -13.32 -6.93 14.24
C LEU A 165 -12.20 -5.91 13.98
N ALA A 166 -11.00 -6.38 13.61
CA ALA A 166 -9.88 -5.51 13.26
C ALA A 166 -10.22 -4.63 12.05
N PHE A 167 -10.86 -5.20 11.04
CA PHE A 167 -11.32 -4.49 9.86
C PHE A 167 -12.32 -3.38 10.20
N LYS A 168 -13.40 -3.70 10.91
CA LYS A 168 -14.39 -2.69 11.34
C LYS A 168 -13.78 -1.58 12.20
N LYS A 169 -12.84 -1.93 13.08
CA LYS A 169 -12.12 -0.95 13.91
C LYS A 169 -11.25 -0.04 13.03
N PHE A 170 -10.49 -0.61 12.11
CA PHE A 170 -9.64 0.15 11.18
C PHE A 170 -10.43 1.13 10.31
N LEU A 171 -11.56 0.68 9.73
CA LEU A 171 -12.44 1.53 8.94
C LEU A 171 -12.95 2.72 9.75
N LYS A 172 -13.34 2.48 11.01
CA LYS A 172 -13.84 3.51 11.92
C LYS A 172 -12.74 4.49 12.35
N ASP A 173 -11.61 3.97 12.82
CA ASP A 173 -10.53 4.78 13.38
C ASP A 173 -9.92 5.72 12.33
N ASN A 174 -9.83 5.26 11.09
CA ASN A 174 -9.31 6.06 9.99
C ASN A 174 -10.41 6.81 9.22
N ALA A 175 -11.69 6.65 9.60
CA ALA A 175 -12.84 7.22 8.88
C ALA A 175 -12.77 6.93 7.37
N VAL A 176 -12.54 5.67 6.99
CA VAL A 176 -12.35 5.26 5.58
C VAL A 176 -13.59 5.52 4.73
N ILE A 177 -14.78 5.27 5.28
CA ILE A 177 -16.04 5.65 4.64
C ILE A 177 -16.14 7.17 4.61
N GLY A 178 -16.36 7.75 3.42
CA GLY A 178 -16.37 9.19 3.21
C GLY A 178 -15.01 9.79 2.82
N ARG A 179 -13.92 9.00 2.79
CA ARG A 179 -12.62 9.47 2.27
C ARG A 179 -12.60 9.54 0.76
N LYS A 180 -11.91 10.56 0.26
CA LYS A 180 -11.60 10.69 -1.16
C LYS A 180 -10.62 9.61 -1.56
N ILE A 181 -10.75 9.12 -2.78
CA ILE A 181 -9.86 8.12 -3.35
C ILE A 181 -9.54 8.43 -4.79
N THR A 182 -8.38 7.94 -5.21
CA THR A 182 -7.97 7.87 -6.59
C THR A 182 -7.44 6.46 -6.83
N MET A 183 -8.08 5.70 -7.72
CA MET A 183 -7.69 4.31 -8.02
C MET A 183 -7.81 4.00 -9.49
N GLU A 184 -6.95 3.11 -9.97
CA GLU A 184 -7.06 2.51 -11.30
C GLU A 184 -7.97 1.29 -11.23
N ILE A 185 -9.03 1.30 -12.02
CA ILE A 185 -9.99 0.20 -12.13
C ILE A 185 -9.89 -0.43 -13.52
N LEU A 186 -9.90 -1.76 -13.57
CA LEU A 186 -10.17 -2.50 -14.80
C LEU A 186 -11.68 -2.64 -14.94
N VAL A 187 -12.27 -1.95 -15.91
CA VAL A 187 -13.74 -2.00 -16.10
C VAL A 187 -14.13 -3.33 -16.70
N THR A 188 -15.06 -4.03 -16.04
CA THR A 188 -15.59 -5.32 -16.47
C THR A 188 -17.05 -5.22 -16.95
N ASN A 189 -17.84 -4.30 -16.39
CA ASN A 189 -19.22 -4.07 -16.80
C ASN A 189 -19.65 -2.61 -16.56
N ILE A 190 -20.61 -2.13 -17.35
CA ILE A 190 -21.33 -0.87 -17.14
C ILE A 190 -22.81 -1.17 -17.36
N ASP A 191 -23.65 -0.81 -16.39
CA ASP A 191 -25.08 -1.05 -16.45
C ASP A 191 -25.86 0.06 -15.71
N GLU A 192 -27.19 0.06 -15.81
CA GLU A 192 -28.06 0.99 -15.10
C GLU A 192 -27.92 0.81 -13.58
N ALA A 193 -27.89 1.94 -12.87
CA ALA A 193 -27.74 1.90 -11.42
C ALA A 193 -28.89 1.12 -10.77
N PRO A 194 -28.60 0.17 -9.86
CA PRO A 194 -29.63 -0.61 -9.19
C PRO A 194 -30.48 0.28 -8.28
N SER A 195 -31.70 -0.16 -7.98
CA SER A 195 -32.71 0.64 -7.26
C SER A 195 -32.27 1.16 -5.87
N TYR A 196 -31.27 0.54 -5.25
CA TYR A 196 -30.68 0.98 -3.98
C TYR A 196 -29.63 2.09 -4.14
N ALA A 197 -29.10 2.31 -5.34
CA ALA A 197 -28.15 3.37 -5.68
C ALA A 197 -28.87 4.65 -6.15
N LYS A 198 -29.90 5.07 -5.41
CA LYS A 198 -30.73 6.24 -5.75
C LYS A 198 -29.88 7.49 -5.97
N GLY A 199 -30.13 8.19 -7.08
CA GLY A 199 -29.43 9.43 -7.44
C GLY A 199 -28.26 9.23 -8.40
N TYR A 200 -27.95 7.99 -8.77
CA TYR A 200 -27.01 7.65 -9.83
C TYR A 200 -27.76 7.03 -11.00
N ALA A 201 -27.32 7.33 -12.22
CA ALA A 201 -27.88 6.79 -13.44
C ALA A 201 -27.23 5.43 -13.81
N TYR A 202 -25.94 5.26 -13.50
CA TYR A 202 -25.17 4.07 -13.87
C TYR A 202 -24.35 3.53 -12.70
N TYR A 203 -23.99 2.26 -12.81
CA TYR A 203 -22.87 1.71 -12.07
C TYR A 203 -21.84 1.09 -13.01
N VAL A 204 -20.57 1.19 -12.63
CA VAL A 204 -19.43 0.58 -13.31
C VAL A 204 -18.88 -0.50 -12.39
N GLY A 205 -19.02 -1.75 -12.82
CA GLY A 205 -18.36 -2.90 -12.20
C GLY A 205 -16.95 -3.03 -12.72
N GLY A 206 -16.00 -3.26 -11.82
CA GLY A 206 -14.61 -3.45 -12.20
C GLY A 206 -13.80 -4.16 -11.13
N GLU A 207 -12.51 -4.23 -11.38
CA GLU A 207 -11.53 -4.87 -10.51
C GLU A 207 -10.37 -3.91 -10.21
N VAL A 208 -9.93 -3.88 -8.95
CA VAL A 208 -8.75 -3.12 -8.51
C VAL A 208 -7.67 -4.06 -8.03
N LEU A 209 -6.41 -3.77 -8.37
CA LEU A 209 -5.27 -4.54 -7.88
C LEU A 209 -5.16 -4.36 -6.35
N SER A 210 -5.20 -5.47 -5.61
CA SER A 210 -5.04 -5.50 -4.15
C SER A 210 -3.74 -6.15 -3.69
N GLY A 211 -2.92 -6.64 -4.62
CA GLY A 211 -1.61 -7.20 -4.31
C GLY A 211 -1.23 -8.33 -5.24
N TYR A 212 -0.34 -9.19 -4.75
CA TYR A 212 0.09 -10.39 -5.45
C TYR A 212 0.02 -11.58 -4.50
N SER A 213 -0.54 -12.69 -4.98
CA SER A 213 -0.47 -13.99 -4.32
C SER A 213 0.64 -14.83 -4.94
N VAL A 214 1.13 -15.82 -4.20
CA VAL A 214 2.10 -16.79 -4.71
C VAL A 214 1.39 -18.12 -4.89
N ASP A 215 1.36 -18.63 -6.12
CA ASP A 215 0.71 -19.91 -6.41
C ASP A 215 1.55 -21.13 -5.96
N SER A 216 1.01 -22.33 -6.13
CA SER A 216 1.69 -23.58 -5.77
C SER A 216 3.00 -23.83 -6.52
N LEU A 217 3.26 -23.10 -7.61
CA LEU A 217 4.47 -23.17 -8.42
C LEU A 217 5.46 -22.04 -8.09
N GLY A 218 5.15 -21.18 -7.12
CA GLY A 218 5.97 -20.04 -6.72
C GLY A 218 5.83 -18.83 -7.64
N ILE A 219 4.83 -18.80 -8.52
CA ILE A 219 4.57 -17.69 -9.43
C ILE A 219 3.75 -16.62 -8.72
N LYS A 220 4.19 -15.36 -8.82
CA LYS A 220 3.42 -14.21 -8.36
C LYS A 220 2.27 -13.94 -9.33
N LEU A 221 1.04 -13.99 -8.84
CA LEU A 221 -0.17 -13.68 -9.58
C LEU A 221 -0.86 -12.47 -8.96
N PRO A 222 -1.27 -11.46 -9.75
CA PRO A 222 -2.00 -10.32 -9.22
C PRO A 222 -3.31 -10.77 -8.56
N LYS A 223 -3.59 -10.21 -7.38
CA LYS A 223 -4.86 -10.37 -6.66
C LYS A 223 -5.70 -9.13 -6.94
N TYR A 224 -6.95 -9.32 -7.31
CA TYR A 224 -7.89 -8.25 -7.60
C TYR A 224 -9.10 -8.32 -6.67
N GLU A 225 -9.71 -7.18 -6.41
CA GLU A 225 -10.93 -7.04 -5.61
C GLU A 225 -11.99 -6.32 -6.41
N ALA A 226 -13.25 -6.70 -6.21
CA ALA A 226 -14.34 -6.08 -6.94
C ALA A 226 -14.56 -4.63 -6.47
N VAL A 227 -14.74 -3.74 -7.44
CA VAL A 227 -15.13 -2.35 -7.21
C VAL A 227 -16.43 -2.05 -7.95
N MET A 228 -17.31 -1.31 -7.29
CA MET A 228 -18.52 -0.75 -7.89
C MET A 228 -18.49 0.76 -7.78
N VAL A 229 -18.49 1.45 -8.92
CA VAL A 229 -18.50 2.91 -9.00
C VAL A 229 -19.88 3.37 -9.45
N TYR A 230 -20.55 4.20 -8.65
CA TYR A 230 -21.84 4.81 -9.00
C TYR A 230 -21.60 6.20 -9.58
N THR A 231 -22.17 6.47 -10.77
CA THR A 231 -21.93 7.72 -11.51
C THR A 231 -23.16 8.20 -12.29
N ASN A 232 -23.22 9.50 -12.53
CA ASN A 232 -24.16 10.17 -13.46
C ASN A 232 -23.47 10.62 -14.75
N ASN A 233 -22.20 10.26 -14.93
CA ASN A 233 -21.40 10.76 -16.04
C ASN A 233 -21.72 9.98 -17.32
N ASP A 234 -22.57 10.56 -18.17
CA ASP A 234 -22.95 9.96 -19.45
C ASP A 234 -21.77 9.74 -20.40
N ALA A 235 -20.65 10.46 -20.23
CA ALA A 235 -19.45 10.29 -21.04
C ALA A 235 -18.76 8.93 -20.81
N VAL A 236 -19.05 8.25 -19.69
CA VAL A 236 -18.52 6.91 -19.34
C VAL A 236 -19.26 5.80 -20.12
N ILE A 237 -20.39 6.10 -20.78
CA ILE A 237 -21.25 5.11 -21.49
C ILE A 237 -20.88 4.95 -22.97
N SER A 238 -19.70 5.42 -23.40
CA SER A 238 -19.14 5.00 -24.71
C SER A 238 -18.19 3.79 -24.56
N LEU A 239 -18.22 3.11 -23.42
CA LEU A 239 -17.30 2.04 -23.09
C LEU A 239 -18.04 0.72 -23.11
N THR A 240 -18.21 0.14 -24.30
CA THR A 240 -18.52 -1.29 -24.38
C THR A 240 -17.35 -2.02 -23.73
N PRO A 241 -17.54 -2.75 -22.61
CA PRO A 241 -16.48 -3.60 -22.09
C PRO A 241 -16.10 -4.56 -23.21
N ALA A 242 -14.83 -4.60 -23.60
CA ALA A 242 -14.35 -5.77 -24.30
C ALA A 242 -14.63 -6.95 -23.35
N LYS A 243 -15.39 -7.96 -23.82
CA LYS A 243 -15.77 -9.12 -23.01
C LYS A 243 -14.56 -9.60 -22.20
N THR A 244 -14.63 -9.46 -20.89
CA THR A 244 -13.65 -10.05 -19.97
C THR A 244 -14.00 -11.53 -19.85
N GLU A 245 -13.29 -12.39 -20.58
CA GLU A 245 -13.26 -13.82 -20.25
C GLU A 245 -12.50 -14.01 -18.93
N GLU A 246 -13.03 -14.86 -18.04
CA GLU A 246 -12.44 -15.19 -16.74
C GLU A 246 -10.94 -15.54 -16.88
N ILE A 247 -10.09 -14.78 -16.19
CA ILE A 247 -8.64 -14.86 -16.31
C ILE A 247 -8.10 -15.93 -15.35
N PHE A 248 -8.05 -17.18 -15.80
CA PHE A 248 -7.32 -18.26 -15.11
C PHE A 248 -5.91 -18.53 -15.67
N THR A 249 -5.40 -17.77 -16.65
CA THR A 249 -4.20 -18.20 -17.42
C THR A 249 -3.14 -17.14 -17.70
N GLY A 250 -3.01 -16.08 -16.92
CA GLY A 250 -1.79 -15.25 -16.93
C GLY A 250 -1.47 -14.55 -18.27
N LYS A 251 -2.47 -14.25 -19.08
CA LYS A 251 -2.36 -13.33 -20.22
C LYS A 251 -3.45 -12.27 -20.07
N ILE A 252 -3.05 -11.04 -19.83
CA ILE A 252 -3.94 -9.87 -19.79
C ILE A 252 -4.60 -9.77 -21.17
N GLN A 253 -5.92 -9.94 -21.23
CA GLN A 253 -6.71 -9.62 -22.42
C GLN A 253 -7.57 -8.38 -22.16
N SER A 254 -7.73 -7.62 -23.24
CA SER A 254 -8.31 -6.29 -23.34
C SER A 254 -9.46 -5.99 -22.38
N GLY A 255 -9.21 -5.09 -21.43
CA GLY A 255 -10.19 -4.24 -20.77
C GLY A 255 -9.59 -2.84 -20.68
N SER A 256 -10.42 -1.81 -20.63
CA SER A 256 -9.93 -0.45 -20.52
C SER A 256 -9.69 -0.11 -19.05
N VAL A 257 -8.47 0.32 -18.71
CA VAL A 257 -8.10 0.78 -17.37
C VAL A 257 -8.50 2.25 -17.23
N TYR A 258 -9.23 2.59 -16.18
CA TYR A 258 -9.65 3.96 -15.90
C TYR A 258 -9.20 4.41 -14.52
N LYS A 259 -8.80 5.66 -14.45
CA LYS A 259 -8.57 6.34 -13.18
C LYS A 259 -9.89 6.89 -12.66
N VAL A 260 -10.35 6.38 -11.54
CA VAL A 260 -11.54 6.86 -10.84
C VAL A 260 -11.10 7.78 -9.72
N ASN A 261 -11.72 8.96 -9.65
CA ASN A 261 -11.64 9.82 -8.48
C ASN A 261 -13.03 9.84 -7.86
N GLY A 262 -13.11 9.62 -6.56
CA GLY A 262 -14.42 9.54 -5.92
C GLY A 262 -14.29 9.52 -4.41
N THR A 263 -15.37 9.09 -3.77
CA THR A 263 -15.44 8.92 -2.32
C THR A 263 -15.91 7.51 -1.99
N ILE A 264 -15.24 6.85 -1.04
CA ILE A 264 -15.67 5.52 -0.58
C ILE A 264 -17.04 5.67 0.11
N LYS A 265 -18.02 4.94 -0.39
CA LYS A 265 -19.36 4.86 0.17
C LYS A 265 -19.49 3.71 1.17
N ASP A 266 -18.96 2.54 0.81
CA ASP A 266 -19.06 1.34 1.63
C ASP A 266 -17.94 0.35 1.27
N ILE A 267 -17.61 -0.55 2.20
CA ILE A 267 -16.66 -1.64 1.98
C ILE A 267 -17.19 -2.92 2.62
N THR A 268 -17.29 -3.97 1.82
CA THR A 268 -17.77 -5.29 2.26
C THR A 268 -16.62 -6.28 2.39
N GLN A 269 -16.67 -7.09 3.43
CA GLN A 269 -15.76 -8.19 3.71
C GLN A 269 -16.50 -9.51 3.48
N SER A 270 -15.83 -10.44 2.82
CA SER A 270 -16.34 -11.78 2.54
C SER A 270 -16.41 -12.64 3.82
N VAL A 271 -17.12 -13.77 3.74
CA VAL A 271 -17.20 -14.76 4.83
C VAL A 271 -15.85 -15.41 5.15
N THR A 272 -14.90 -15.42 4.22
CA THR A 272 -13.52 -15.92 4.44
C THR A 272 -12.64 -14.90 5.15
N GLY A 273 -13.12 -13.68 5.34
CA GLY A 273 -12.38 -12.57 5.92
C GLY A 273 -11.69 -11.71 4.88
N ASP A 274 -11.60 -12.11 3.62
CA ASP A 274 -10.98 -11.29 2.57
C ASP A 274 -11.85 -10.09 2.20
N LEU A 275 -11.23 -9.06 1.61
CA LEU A 275 -11.98 -7.98 0.99
C LEU A 275 -12.89 -8.56 -0.11
N GLU A 276 -14.10 -8.02 -0.26
CA GLU A 276 -15.06 -8.53 -1.25
C GLU A 276 -15.42 -7.43 -2.24
N ILE A 277 -15.88 -6.28 -1.74
CA ILE A 277 -16.42 -5.19 -2.57
C ILE A 277 -16.04 -3.85 -1.99
N ILE A 278 -15.55 -2.94 -2.83
CA ILE A 278 -15.44 -1.50 -2.54
C ILE A 278 -16.52 -0.75 -3.33
N GLN A 279 -17.36 0.02 -2.64
CA GLN A 279 -18.35 0.89 -3.27
C GLN A 279 -17.86 2.34 -3.27
N VAL A 280 -17.91 2.97 -4.45
CA VAL A 280 -17.39 4.32 -4.69
C VAL A 280 -18.46 5.18 -5.35
N ASN A 281 -18.55 6.43 -4.94
CA ASN A 281 -19.33 7.46 -5.60
C ASN A 281 -18.38 8.43 -6.31
N GLU A 282 -18.61 8.69 -7.60
CA GLU A 282 -17.92 9.75 -8.36
C GLU A 282 -18.49 11.14 -8.01
#